data_AF-A0A959YHR4-F1
#
_entry.id   AF-A0A959YHR4-F1
#
_cell.length_a   1.000
_cell.length_b   1.000
_cell.length_c   1.000
_cell.angle_alpha   90.00
_cell.angle_beta   90.00
_cell.angle_gamma   90.00
#
_symmetry.space_group_name_H-M   'P 1'
#
loop_
_entity.id
_entity.type
_entity.pdbx_description
1 polymer ?
#
loop_
_entity_poly.entity_id
_entity_poly.type
_entity_poly.pdbx_seq_one_letter_code
_entity_poly.pdbx_strand_id
1 'polypeptide(L)'
;LKDVEFENTVVFALWDEEEQGKIGSQYYAGVAAANDDTIAGVVNMDAIAWDGDGDGLMRIHTRSVANSLAIKDTALLVDALYGIGNNIAINDPGATYSDHASFWSEGYGAILVIEDFDFDGNPHYHTPTDLLQYLDLGYFHKLARLSLATFMHLARPVDPLAVIPERREPGKLLAYPSLTQGPVQLDLGDPLEQWERLIVIRPTGGVCRALDLGQTRGTIVRLDLSDLAAGPYMLTALTASGKAVSTKVFVVD
;
A
#
# COMPACT_ATOMS: atom_id res chain seq x y z
N LEU A 1 16.68 5.08 6.31
CA LEU A 1 16.85 4.53 4.95
C LEU A 1 18.29 4.18 4.64
N LYS A 2 19.29 5.06 4.90
CA LYS A 2 20.69 4.80 4.49
C LYS A 2 21.30 3.47 4.98
N ASP A 3 20.87 2.99 6.15
CA ASP A 3 21.42 1.79 6.82
C ASP A 3 20.52 0.55 6.62
N VAL A 4 19.57 0.61 5.70
CA VAL A 4 18.66 -0.49 5.37
C VAL A 4 19.03 -1.02 4.00
N GLU A 5 19.27 -2.32 3.89
CA GLU A 5 19.44 -2.98 2.60
C GLU A 5 18.06 -3.28 2.00
N PHE A 6 17.95 -3.22 0.68
CA PHE A 6 16.71 -3.43 -0.06
C PHE A 6 16.95 -4.42 -1.20
N GLU A 7 15.98 -5.28 -1.49
CA GLU A 7 16.07 -6.17 -2.65
C GLU A 7 15.98 -5.37 -3.96
N ASN A 8 15.21 -4.28 -3.95
CA ASN A 8 15.05 -3.39 -5.09
C ASN A 8 15.90 -2.12 -4.93
N THR A 9 16.37 -1.58 -6.05
CA THR A 9 17.04 -0.26 -6.06
C THR A 9 16.04 0.83 -5.71
N VAL A 10 16.45 1.73 -4.81
CA VAL A 10 15.65 2.85 -4.32
C VAL A 10 16.09 4.12 -5.06
N VAL A 11 15.14 4.78 -5.74
CA VAL A 11 15.36 6.06 -6.42
C VAL A 11 14.41 7.10 -5.86
N PHE A 12 14.96 8.21 -5.36
CA PHE A 12 14.21 9.43 -5.10
C PHE A 12 14.40 10.35 -6.30
N ALA A 13 13.32 10.65 -7.01
CA ALA A 13 13.35 11.49 -8.19
C ALA A 13 12.57 12.78 -7.94
N LEU A 14 13.14 13.90 -8.39
CA LEU A 14 12.52 15.21 -8.37
C LEU A 14 12.53 15.69 -9.82
N TRP A 15 11.38 15.67 -10.46
CA TRP A 15 11.26 15.98 -11.89
C TRP A 15 11.28 17.48 -12.12
N ASP A 16 12.04 17.89 -13.13
CA ASP A 16 12.00 19.25 -13.63
C ASP A 16 10.91 19.38 -14.70
N GLU A 17 10.41 20.60 -14.88
CA GLU A 17 9.47 20.95 -15.95
C GLU A 17 8.16 20.12 -15.98
N GLU A 18 7.66 19.71 -14.81
CA GLU A 18 6.35 19.04 -14.67
C GLU A 18 5.24 19.91 -15.26
N GLU A 19 5.22 21.18 -14.86
CA GLU A 19 4.19 22.16 -15.24
C GLU A 19 4.26 22.57 -16.72
N GLN A 20 5.34 22.21 -17.43
CA GLN A 20 5.48 22.41 -18.87
C GLN A 20 5.03 21.17 -19.67
N GLY A 21 4.48 20.18 -18.98
CA GLY A 21 3.95 18.96 -19.58
C GLY A 21 4.75 17.70 -19.25
N LYS A 22 5.28 17.59 -18.02
CA LYS A 22 5.96 16.40 -17.49
C LYS A 22 7.25 16.06 -18.22
N ILE A 23 7.98 17.08 -18.69
CA ILE A 23 9.12 16.88 -19.59
C ILE A 23 10.20 16.02 -18.91
N GLY A 24 10.52 16.29 -17.64
CA GLY A 24 11.50 15.53 -16.88
C GLY A 24 11.13 14.05 -16.71
N SER A 25 9.90 13.76 -16.25
CA SER A 25 9.46 12.38 -16.04
C SER A 25 9.23 11.61 -17.34
N GLN A 26 8.76 12.28 -18.41
CA GLN A 26 8.65 11.67 -19.75
C GLN A 26 10.01 11.25 -20.27
N TYR A 27 11.01 12.13 -20.16
CA TYR A 27 12.36 11.81 -20.58
C TYR A 27 12.91 10.61 -19.80
N TYR A 28 12.78 10.61 -18.47
CA TYR A 28 13.28 9.52 -17.65
C TYR A 28 12.58 8.19 -17.95
N ALA A 29 11.24 8.17 -17.98
CA ALA A 29 10.47 6.96 -18.25
C ALA A 29 10.79 6.41 -19.65
N GLY A 30 10.89 7.28 -20.66
CA GLY A 30 11.24 6.88 -22.03
C GLY A 30 12.66 6.34 -22.14
N VAL A 31 13.64 6.90 -21.43
CA VAL A 31 15.01 6.36 -21.38
C VAL A 31 15.04 5.00 -20.68
N ALA A 32 14.32 4.84 -19.56
CA ALA A 32 14.21 3.57 -18.86
C ALA A 32 13.62 2.48 -19.77
N ALA A 33 12.54 2.81 -20.49
CA ALA A 33 11.91 1.90 -21.45
C ALA A 33 12.85 1.55 -22.61
N ALA A 34 13.56 2.54 -23.17
CA ALA A 34 14.52 2.31 -24.26
C ALA A 34 15.73 1.46 -23.85
N ASN A 35 16.06 1.42 -22.56
CA ASN A 35 17.13 0.60 -21.99
C ASN A 35 16.65 -0.77 -21.49
N ASP A 36 15.36 -1.10 -21.65
CA ASP A 36 14.72 -2.30 -21.07
C ASP A 36 14.87 -2.37 -19.54
N ASP A 37 14.89 -1.21 -18.85
CA ASP A 37 14.98 -1.14 -17.40
C ASP A 37 13.70 -1.66 -16.75
N THR A 38 13.84 -2.42 -15.66
CA THR A 38 12.71 -2.89 -14.85
C THR A 38 12.40 -1.92 -13.72
N ILE A 39 11.20 -1.35 -13.71
CA ILE A 39 10.70 -0.51 -12.60
C ILE A 39 9.60 -1.27 -11.86
N ALA A 40 9.88 -1.65 -10.61
CA ALA A 40 8.94 -2.43 -9.77
C ALA A 40 7.66 -1.66 -9.44
N GLY A 41 7.73 -0.33 -9.39
CA GLY A 41 6.58 0.55 -9.21
C GLY A 41 6.99 1.98 -8.89
N VAL A 42 6.09 2.93 -9.15
CA VAL A 42 6.26 4.35 -8.83
C VAL A 42 5.16 4.81 -7.88
N VAL A 43 5.55 5.51 -6.81
CA VAL A 43 4.65 6.23 -5.92
C VAL A 43 4.91 7.71 -6.11
N ASN A 44 4.07 8.38 -6.91
CA ASN A 44 4.19 9.81 -7.16
C ASN A 44 3.41 10.60 -6.10
N MET A 45 3.99 11.68 -5.61
CA MET A 45 3.34 12.63 -4.71
C MET A 45 3.28 13.97 -5.43
N ASP A 46 2.10 14.57 -5.48
CA ASP A 46 1.88 15.87 -6.09
C ASP A 46 0.82 16.57 -5.26
N ALA A 47 1.08 17.82 -4.83
CA ALA A 47 0.20 18.60 -3.94
C ALA A 47 -0.41 17.77 -2.79
N ILE A 48 0.34 17.60 -1.70
CA ILE A 48 -0.03 16.70 -0.60
C ILE A 48 -0.23 17.42 0.72
N ALA A 49 -0.64 18.70 0.72
CA ALA A 49 -0.50 19.56 1.89
C ALA A 49 -1.65 20.54 2.13
N TRP A 50 -2.69 20.56 1.30
CA TRP A 50 -3.89 21.36 1.50
C TRP A 50 -5.09 20.47 1.91
N ASP A 51 -5.81 20.94 2.92
CA ASP A 51 -7.08 20.36 3.43
C ASP A 51 -7.89 21.55 3.98
N GLY A 52 -8.68 22.17 3.11
CA GLY A 52 -9.38 23.42 3.35
C GLY A 52 -10.66 23.25 4.18
N ASP A 53 -11.28 22.09 4.14
CA ASP A 53 -12.50 21.77 4.90
C ASP A 53 -12.24 20.89 6.14
N GLY A 54 -11.04 20.33 6.28
CA GLY A 54 -10.57 19.61 7.46
C GLY A 54 -11.10 18.18 7.55
N ASP A 55 -11.62 17.62 6.46
CA ASP A 55 -12.12 16.24 6.40
C ASP A 55 -10.99 15.21 6.15
N GLY A 56 -9.79 15.69 5.84
CA GLY A 56 -8.59 14.89 5.59
C GLY A 56 -8.69 13.99 4.37
N LEU A 57 -9.61 14.26 3.44
CA LEU A 57 -9.81 13.51 2.20
C LEU A 57 -8.58 13.66 1.30
N MET A 58 -8.08 12.53 0.84
CA MET A 58 -6.99 12.44 -0.11
C MET A 58 -7.34 11.44 -1.20
N ARG A 59 -6.65 11.52 -2.34
CA ARG A 59 -6.93 10.66 -3.50
C ARG A 59 -5.74 9.84 -3.90
N ILE A 60 -6.03 8.57 -4.23
CA ILE A 60 -5.11 7.73 -4.99
C ILE A 60 -5.65 7.56 -6.40
N HIS A 61 -4.91 8.06 -7.38
CA HIS A 61 -5.17 7.80 -8.80
C HIS A 61 -4.40 6.56 -9.25
N THR A 62 -5.13 5.60 -9.82
CA THR A 62 -4.59 4.33 -10.34
C THR A 62 -5.27 3.94 -11.64
N ARG A 63 -4.66 3.09 -12.46
CA ARG A 63 -5.27 2.51 -13.68
C ARG A 63 -4.85 1.06 -13.87
N SER A 64 -5.54 0.34 -14.74
CA SER A 64 -5.15 -1.02 -15.15
C SER A 64 -3.94 -1.04 -16.10
N VAL A 65 -2.80 -0.49 -15.66
CA VAL A 65 -1.50 -0.50 -16.35
C VAL A 65 -0.50 -1.21 -15.46
N ALA A 66 0.13 -2.28 -15.98
CA ALA A 66 1.03 -3.16 -15.24
C ALA A 66 0.46 -3.53 -13.85
N ASN A 67 1.25 -3.37 -12.78
CA ASN A 67 0.87 -3.66 -11.40
C ASN A 67 0.32 -2.44 -10.63
N SER A 68 -0.12 -1.36 -11.29
CA SER A 68 -0.59 -0.13 -10.61
C SER A 68 -1.73 -0.39 -9.61
N LEU A 69 -2.68 -1.26 -9.96
CA LEU A 69 -3.76 -1.65 -9.05
C LEU A 69 -3.24 -2.32 -7.77
N ALA A 70 -2.20 -3.15 -7.89
CA ALA A 70 -1.54 -3.80 -6.76
C ALA A 70 -0.75 -2.79 -5.92
N ILE A 71 -0.12 -1.79 -6.54
CA ILE A 71 0.56 -0.69 -5.82
C ILE A 71 -0.46 0.10 -4.98
N LYS A 72 -1.62 0.44 -5.54
CA LYS A 72 -2.72 1.06 -4.79
C LYS A 72 -3.20 0.14 -3.66
N ASP A 73 -3.25 -1.18 -3.86
CA ASP A 73 -3.69 -2.13 -2.82
C ASP A 73 -2.67 -2.17 -1.67
N THR A 74 -1.39 -2.08 -1.99
CA THR A 74 -0.32 -1.90 -1.01
C THR A 74 -0.50 -0.59 -0.23
N ALA A 75 -0.87 0.52 -0.87
CA ALA A 75 -1.11 1.79 -0.17
C ALA A 75 -2.25 1.67 0.85
N LEU A 76 -3.39 1.09 0.46
CA LEU A 76 -4.52 0.84 1.37
C LEU A 76 -4.13 -0.09 2.53
N LEU A 77 -3.33 -1.11 2.22
CA LEU A 77 -2.84 -2.06 3.22
C LEU A 77 -1.96 -1.38 4.27
N VAL A 78 -0.98 -0.58 3.84
CA VAL A 78 -0.03 0.05 4.78
C VAL A 78 -0.67 1.17 5.59
N ASP A 79 -1.69 1.85 5.04
CA ASP A 79 -2.51 2.79 5.80
C ASP A 79 -3.14 2.12 7.02
N ALA A 80 -3.80 0.98 6.78
CA ALA A 80 -4.43 0.18 7.82
C ALA A 80 -3.40 -0.46 8.78
N LEU A 81 -2.34 -1.08 8.24
CA LEU A 81 -1.33 -1.79 9.02
C LEU A 81 -0.60 -0.89 10.01
N TYR A 82 -0.27 0.33 9.60
CA TYR A 82 0.45 1.29 10.44
C TYR A 82 -0.47 2.27 11.17
N GLY A 83 -1.79 2.12 11.04
CA GLY A 83 -2.77 3.01 11.64
C GLY A 83 -2.53 4.47 11.28
N ILE A 84 -2.21 4.76 10.02
CA ILE A 84 -1.95 6.14 9.56
C ILE A 84 -3.26 6.93 9.58
N GLY A 85 -4.37 6.29 9.18
CA GLY A 85 -5.71 6.82 9.32
C GLY A 85 -5.99 7.96 8.32
N ASN A 86 -5.70 7.70 7.05
CA ASN A 86 -6.09 8.60 5.96
C ASN A 86 -7.55 8.35 5.56
N ASN A 87 -8.25 9.41 5.18
CA ASN A 87 -9.54 9.33 4.49
C ASN A 87 -9.25 9.24 2.98
N ILE A 88 -9.29 8.04 2.41
CA ILE A 88 -8.78 7.78 1.05
C ILE A 88 -9.95 7.57 0.07
N ALA A 89 -10.02 8.40 -0.97
CA ALA A 89 -10.81 8.14 -2.17
C ALA A 89 -9.94 7.55 -3.29
N ILE A 90 -10.52 6.63 -4.07
CA ILE A 90 -9.85 5.99 -5.21
C ILE A 90 -10.43 6.50 -6.51
N ASN A 91 -9.56 6.99 -7.38
CA ASN A 91 -9.89 7.34 -8.75
C ASN A 91 -9.34 6.25 -9.68
N ASP A 92 -10.24 5.43 -10.23
CA ASP A 92 -9.94 4.37 -11.21
C ASP A 92 -11.02 4.38 -12.32
N PRO A 93 -10.71 4.81 -13.56
CA PRO A 93 -9.39 5.21 -14.02
C PRO A 93 -8.93 6.56 -13.45
N GLY A 94 -7.68 6.59 -12.96
CA GLY A 94 -7.04 7.78 -12.39
C GLY A 94 -6.78 8.88 -13.42
N ALA A 95 -6.44 10.09 -12.99
CA ALA A 95 -6.14 11.19 -13.89
C ALA A 95 -4.70 11.11 -14.41
N THR A 96 -4.40 11.79 -15.52
CA THR A 96 -3.09 11.75 -16.19
C THR A 96 -2.35 13.10 -16.14
N TYR A 97 -2.71 13.97 -15.19
CA TYR A 97 -2.16 15.32 -15.13
C TYR A 97 -0.72 15.37 -14.59
N SER A 98 -0.34 14.47 -13.66
CA SER A 98 0.97 14.48 -12.96
C SER A 98 1.94 13.39 -13.46
N ASP A 99 3.19 13.42 -12.98
CA ASP A 99 4.34 12.66 -13.48
C ASP A 99 4.17 11.13 -13.52
N HIS A 100 3.32 10.56 -12.67
CA HIS A 100 2.99 9.13 -12.72
C HIS A 100 2.44 8.70 -14.09
N ALA A 101 1.80 9.62 -14.83
CA ALA A 101 1.27 9.35 -16.15
C ALA A 101 2.35 9.06 -17.20
N SER A 102 3.56 9.61 -17.03
CA SER A 102 4.71 9.33 -17.88
C SER A 102 5.10 7.85 -17.79
N PHE A 103 5.09 7.29 -16.57
CA PHE A 103 5.37 5.88 -16.33
C PHE A 103 4.27 4.96 -16.87
N TRP A 104 2.99 5.35 -16.72
CA TRP A 104 1.90 4.61 -17.35
C TRP A 104 2.02 4.55 -18.89
N SER A 105 2.48 5.64 -19.50
CA SER A 105 2.63 5.73 -20.96
C SER A 105 3.68 4.75 -21.50
N GLU A 106 4.70 4.45 -20.69
CA GLU A 106 5.76 3.48 -20.98
C GLU A 106 5.46 2.07 -20.43
N GLY A 107 4.26 1.83 -19.90
CA GLY A 107 3.82 0.51 -19.43
C GLY A 107 4.33 0.12 -18.04
N TYR A 108 4.83 1.05 -17.25
CA TYR A 108 5.24 0.82 -15.86
C TYR A 108 4.08 1.02 -14.88
N GLY A 109 4.12 0.30 -13.75
CA GLY A 109 3.16 0.46 -12.67
C GLY A 109 3.41 1.73 -11.88
N ALA A 110 2.38 2.55 -11.68
CA ALA A 110 2.47 3.79 -10.91
C ALA A 110 1.15 4.15 -10.23
N ILE A 111 1.24 4.87 -9.12
CA ILE A 111 0.11 5.57 -8.50
C ILE A 111 0.46 7.03 -8.26
N LEU A 112 -0.56 7.86 -8.16
CA LEU A 112 -0.45 9.22 -7.63
C LEU A 112 -1.18 9.33 -6.30
N VAL A 113 -0.50 9.89 -5.31
CA VAL A 113 -1.02 10.31 -4.01
C VAL A 113 -1.14 11.83 -4.05
N ILE A 114 -2.36 12.36 -3.88
CA ILE A 114 -2.66 13.79 -4.04
C ILE A 114 -3.77 14.24 -3.10
N GLU A 115 -3.80 15.53 -2.75
CA GLU A 115 -4.91 16.18 -2.06
C GLU A 115 -6.21 16.19 -2.88
N ASP A 116 -7.35 16.53 -2.27
CA ASP A 116 -8.63 16.57 -2.98
C ASP A 116 -8.78 17.84 -3.82
N PHE A 117 -8.78 17.69 -5.16
CA PHE A 117 -9.06 18.78 -6.09
C PHE A 117 -10.51 18.84 -6.59
N ASP A 118 -11.37 17.86 -6.27
CA ASP A 118 -12.72 17.83 -6.82
C ASP A 118 -13.64 18.84 -6.12
N PHE A 119 -13.56 18.94 -4.79
CA PHE A 119 -14.41 19.83 -3.99
C PHE A 119 -13.63 20.71 -2.99
N ASP A 120 -12.32 20.49 -2.83
CA ASP A 120 -11.47 21.20 -1.86
C ASP A 120 -10.09 21.60 -2.42
N GLY A 121 -10.03 21.96 -3.71
CA GLY A 121 -8.76 22.35 -4.33
C GLY A 121 -8.13 23.60 -3.68
N ASN A 122 -6.81 23.59 -3.51
CA ASN A 122 -6.04 24.70 -2.97
C ASN A 122 -6.33 26.01 -3.75
N PRO A 123 -6.93 27.05 -3.13
CA PRO A 123 -7.25 28.31 -3.81
C PRO A 123 -6.01 29.13 -4.19
N HIS A 124 -4.83 28.75 -3.67
CA HIS A 124 -3.54 29.36 -3.98
C HIS A 124 -2.77 28.62 -5.08
N TYR A 125 -3.27 27.48 -5.57
CA TYR A 125 -2.59 26.63 -6.56
C TYR A 125 -2.18 27.43 -7.80
N HIS A 126 -0.95 27.24 -8.29
CA HIS A 126 -0.37 27.98 -9.42
C HIS A 126 -0.34 29.51 -9.25
N THR A 127 -0.36 30.02 -8.02
CA THR A 127 -0.24 31.45 -7.74
C THR A 127 0.99 31.75 -6.88
N PRO A 128 1.51 33.00 -6.90
CA PRO A 128 2.55 33.43 -5.96
C PRO A 128 2.15 33.38 -4.48
N THR A 129 0.89 33.09 -4.17
CA THR A 129 0.37 32.98 -2.80
C THR A 129 0.34 31.55 -2.29
N ASP A 130 0.80 30.57 -3.08
CA ASP A 130 1.03 29.21 -2.60
C ASP A 130 2.23 29.19 -1.65
N LEU A 131 1.95 29.30 -0.35
CA LEU A 131 2.93 29.61 0.69
C LEU A 131 2.77 28.66 1.87
N LEU A 132 3.89 28.39 2.56
CA LEU A 132 3.96 27.49 3.71
C LEU A 132 2.89 27.75 4.80
N GLN A 133 2.48 29.01 4.99
CA GLN A 133 1.47 29.39 5.98
C GLN A 133 0.08 28.79 5.71
N TYR A 134 -0.18 28.32 4.50
CA TYR A 134 -1.45 27.76 4.05
C TYR A 134 -1.46 26.23 4.08
N LEU A 135 -0.31 25.59 4.35
CA LEU A 135 -0.21 24.13 4.39
C LEU A 135 -0.75 23.58 5.71
N ASP A 136 -1.54 22.51 5.64
CA ASP A 136 -1.81 21.64 6.77
C ASP A 136 -0.67 20.63 6.92
N LEU A 137 0.22 20.89 7.87
CA LEU A 137 1.37 20.02 8.14
C LEU A 137 0.98 18.65 8.72
N GLY A 138 -0.17 18.56 9.39
CA GLY A 138 -0.70 17.30 9.92
C GLY A 138 -1.14 16.39 8.77
N TYR A 139 -1.89 16.95 7.83
CA TYR A 139 -2.31 16.31 6.60
C TYR A 139 -1.10 15.88 5.75
N PHE A 140 -0.16 16.81 5.50
CA PHE A 140 1.11 16.52 4.81
C PHE A 140 1.86 15.33 5.41
N HIS A 141 2.00 15.29 6.74
CA HIS A 141 2.69 14.19 7.39
C HIS A 141 1.99 12.84 7.17
N LYS A 142 0.65 12.80 7.12
CA LYS A 142 -0.07 11.54 6.87
C LYS A 142 0.14 11.05 5.45
N LEU A 143 0.02 11.91 4.44
CA LEU A 143 0.22 11.55 3.03
C LEU A 143 1.68 11.16 2.75
N ALA A 144 2.64 11.88 3.36
CA ALA A 144 4.05 11.53 3.27
C ALA A 144 4.35 10.16 3.92
N ARG A 145 3.74 9.85 5.08
CA ARG A 145 3.88 8.54 5.73
C ARG A 145 3.28 7.42 4.89
N LEU A 146 2.10 7.64 4.30
CA LEU A 146 1.46 6.68 3.40
C LEU A 146 2.35 6.38 2.19
N SER A 147 2.84 7.42 1.53
CA SER A 147 3.69 7.31 0.35
C SER A 147 4.99 6.59 0.67
N LEU A 148 5.65 6.96 1.77
CA LEU A 148 6.89 6.32 2.22
C LEU A 148 6.65 4.85 2.61
N ALA A 149 5.58 4.54 3.34
CA ALA A 149 5.28 3.17 3.74
C ALA A 149 4.97 2.27 2.53
N THR A 150 4.24 2.80 1.55
CA THR A 150 3.94 2.12 0.28
C THR A 150 5.22 1.87 -0.49
N PHE A 151 6.03 2.91 -0.67
CA PHE A 151 7.33 2.84 -1.33
C PHE A 151 8.27 1.84 -0.67
N MET A 152 8.32 1.78 0.66
CA MET A 152 9.12 0.79 1.39
C MET A 152 8.68 -0.64 1.14
N HIS A 153 7.38 -0.92 1.02
CA HIS A 153 6.91 -2.26 0.69
C HIS A 153 7.30 -2.67 -0.73
N LEU A 154 7.30 -1.74 -1.68
CA LEU A 154 7.83 -1.97 -3.02
C LEU A 154 9.34 -2.16 -3.02
N ALA A 155 10.07 -1.43 -2.18
CA ALA A 155 11.52 -1.53 -2.08
C ALA A 155 12.01 -2.87 -1.49
N ARG A 156 11.14 -3.58 -0.75
CA ARG A 156 11.44 -4.87 -0.09
C ARG A 156 12.70 -4.78 0.79
N PRO A 157 12.61 -4.17 1.98
CA PRO A 157 13.73 -4.06 2.89
C PRO A 157 14.18 -5.46 3.28
N VAL A 158 15.46 -5.76 3.07
CA VAL A 158 16.08 -6.99 3.55
C VAL A 158 16.21 -6.85 5.05
N ASP A 159 15.47 -7.66 5.79
CA ASP A 159 15.68 -7.79 7.22
C ASP A 159 16.73 -8.88 7.45
N PRO A 160 18.00 -8.55 7.76
CA PRO A 160 19.03 -9.55 8.10
C PRO A 160 18.67 -10.33 9.38
N LEU A 161 17.63 -9.92 10.10
CA LEU A 161 17.07 -10.55 11.30
C LEU A 161 15.64 -11.07 11.08
N ALA A 162 15.18 -11.32 9.85
CA ALA A 162 13.85 -11.89 9.53
C ALA A 162 13.54 -13.28 10.15
N VAL A 163 14.41 -13.78 11.04
CA VAL A 163 14.00 -14.64 12.15
C VAL A 163 13.85 -13.76 13.40
N ILE A 164 12.90 -12.83 13.40
CA ILE A 164 12.26 -12.49 14.66
C ILE A 164 11.34 -13.69 14.89
N PRO A 165 11.63 -14.62 15.82
CA PRO A 165 10.63 -15.56 16.22
C PRO A 165 9.50 -14.72 16.79
N GLU A 166 8.47 -14.48 15.99
CA GLU A 166 7.30 -13.75 16.42
C GLU A 166 6.77 -14.55 17.61
N ARG A 167 6.92 -13.96 18.80
CA ARG A 167 6.70 -14.69 20.03
C ARG A 167 5.22 -14.95 20.14
N ARG A 168 4.87 -16.18 20.51
CA ARG A 168 3.49 -16.56 20.80
C ARG A 168 2.96 -15.65 21.92
N GLU A 169 1.95 -14.86 21.59
CA GLU A 169 1.24 -13.97 22.51
C GLU A 169 -0.26 -14.32 22.49
N PRO A 170 -0.95 -14.29 23.64
CA PRO A 170 -2.40 -14.44 23.67
C PRO A 170 -3.07 -13.36 22.79
N GLY A 171 -4.01 -13.73 21.95
CA GLY A 171 -4.77 -12.83 21.08
C GLY A 171 -4.12 -12.54 19.74
N LYS A 172 -2.95 -13.13 19.46
CA LYS A 172 -2.16 -12.82 18.28
C LYS A 172 -2.05 -14.01 17.33
N LEU A 173 -2.60 -13.84 16.13
CA LEU A 173 -2.43 -14.75 15.01
C LEU A 173 -1.03 -14.58 14.41
N LEU A 174 -0.30 -15.68 14.26
CA LEU A 174 0.95 -15.69 13.51
C LEU A 174 0.72 -16.37 12.16
N ALA A 175 1.30 -15.84 11.08
CA ALA A 175 1.20 -16.41 9.75
C ALA A 175 2.57 -16.38 9.06
N TYR A 176 2.97 -17.53 8.49
CA TYR A 176 4.26 -17.69 7.84
C TYR A 176 4.19 -18.61 6.60
N PRO A 177 5.01 -18.35 5.57
CA PRO A 177 5.79 -17.12 5.40
C PRO A 177 4.87 -15.92 5.11
N SER A 178 5.32 -14.71 5.42
CA SER A 178 4.61 -13.46 5.08
C SER A 178 4.69 -13.12 3.58
N LEU A 179 5.57 -13.79 2.84
CA LEU A 179 5.62 -13.80 1.38
C LEU A 179 5.47 -15.24 0.91
N THR A 180 4.46 -15.54 0.08
CA THR A 180 4.15 -16.92 -0.30
C THR A 180 3.81 -17.06 -1.79
N GLN A 181 4.26 -18.15 -2.40
CA GLN A 181 3.75 -18.65 -3.69
C GLN A 181 2.87 -19.90 -3.50
N GLY A 182 2.52 -20.21 -2.25
CA GLY A 182 1.87 -21.45 -1.86
C GLY A 182 1.21 -21.39 -0.48
N PRO A 183 1.17 -22.48 0.29
CA PRO A 183 0.43 -22.52 1.53
C PRO A 183 1.08 -21.68 2.63
N VAL A 184 0.27 -20.87 3.29
CA VAL A 184 0.61 -20.15 4.52
C VAL A 184 0.25 -21.02 5.71
N GLN A 185 1.19 -21.17 6.63
CA GLN A 185 0.99 -21.81 7.91
C GLN A 185 0.58 -20.76 8.94
N LEU A 186 -0.53 -21.01 9.61
CA LEU A 186 -1.13 -20.14 10.61
C LEU A 186 -0.95 -20.80 11.97
N ASP A 187 -0.35 -20.08 12.92
CA ASP A 187 -0.40 -20.43 14.34
C ASP A 187 -1.48 -19.58 15.01
N LEU A 188 -2.57 -20.24 15.38
CA LEU A 188 -3.74 -19.69 16.06
C LEU A 188 -3.46 -19.33 17.54
N GLY A 189 -2.24 -19.53 18.04
CA GLY A 189 -1.90 -19.15 19.40
C GLY A 189 -2.42 -20.13 20.46
N ASP A 190 -2.99 -19.61 21.55
CA ASP A 190 -3.44 -20.41 22.70
C ASP A 190 -4.72 -21.21 22.35
N PRO A 191 -4.80 -22.53 22.62
CA PRO A 191 -6.01 -23.34 22.44
C PRO A 191 -7.26 -22.83 23.15
N LEU A 192 -7.13 -21.94 24.14
CA LEU A 192 -8.25 -21.31 24.84
C LEU A 192 -8.94 -20.21 24.02
N GLU A 193 -8.35 -19.77 22.92
CA GLU A 193 -8.94 -18.76 22.04
C GLU A 193 -9.96 -19.38 21.09
N GLN A 194 -11.23 -18.95 21.22
CA GLN A 194 -12.36 -19.45 20.45
C GLN A 194 -12.43 -18.78 19.07
N TRP A 195 -11.37 -18.97 18.27
CA TRP A 195 -11.39 -18.61 16.87
C TRP A 195 -12.38 -19.51 16.13
N GLU A 196 -13.42 -18.94 15.53
CA GLU A 196 -14.39 -19.71 14.75
C GLU A 196 -14.12 -19.61 13.26
N ARG A 197 -13.58 -18.48 12.81
CA ARG A 197 -13.44 -18.20 11.39
C ARG A 197 -12.18 -17.42 11.08
N LEU A 198 -11.54 -17.80 9.99
CA LEU A 198 -10.48 -17.04 9.35
C LEU A 198 -11.00 -16.48 8.03
N ILE A 199 -10.73 -15.20 7.77
CA ILE A 199 -11.07 -14.57 6.50
C ILE A 199 -9.84 -13.92 5.89
N VAL A 200 -9.58 -14.23 4.63
CA VAL A 200 -8.59 -13.54 3.80
C VAL A 200 -9.35 -12.49 3.01
N ILE A 201 -8.93 -11.25 3.13
CA ILE A 201 -9.57 -10.08 2.55
C ILE A 201 -8.52 -9.35 1.71
N ARG A 202 -8.93 -8.84 0.55
CA ARG A 202 -8.14 -7.82 -0.15
C ARG A 202 -8.11 -6.52 0.68
N PRO A 203 -7.08 -5.67 0.51
CA PRO A 203 -7.05 -4.33 1.11
C PRO A 203 -8.30 -3.49 0.79
N THR A 204 -8.93 -3.72 -0.37
CA THR A 204 -10.19 -3.08 -0.79
C THR A 204 -11.45 -3.60 -0.10
N GLY A 205 -11.36 -4.54 0.85
CA GLY A 205 -12.48 -5.03 1.66
C GLY A 205 -13.22 -6.25 1.10
N GLY A 206 -12.81 -6.79 -0.05
CA GLY A 206 -13.39 -8.00 -0.63
C GLY A 206 -12.87 -9.29 0.01
N VAL A 207 -13.76 -10.12 0.55
CA VAL A 207 -13.41 -11.46 1.07
C VAL A 207 -13.01 -12.38 -0.08
N CYS A 208 -11.77 -12.88 -0.05
CA CYS A 208 -11.20 -13.77 -1.05
C CYS A 208 -11.23 -15.24 -0.62
N ARG A 209 -11.11 -15.49 0.69
CA ARG A 209 -11.19 -16.84 1.27
C ARG A 209 -11.80 -16.74 2.65
N ALA A 210 -12.60 -17.73 3.02
CA ALA A 210 -13.06 -17.92 4.38
C ALA A 210 -12.87 -19.39 4.76
N LEU A 211 -12.39 -19.63 5.97
CA LEU A 211 -12.22 -20.95 6.54
C LEU A 211 -12.89 -20.98 7.90
N ASP A 212 -13.88 -21.85 8.05
CA ASP A 212 -14.49 -22.13 9.36
C ASP A 212 -13.62 -23.14 10.10
N LEU A 213 -13.16 -22.78 11.29
CA LEU A 213 -12.23 -23.58 12.08
C LEU A 213 -12.92 -24.75 12.80
N GLY A 214 -14.24 -24.68 13.02
CA GLY A 214 -14.99 -25.78 13.67
C GLY A 214 -14.36 -26.23 15.00
N GLN A 215 -14.33 -27.53 15.28
CA GLN A 215 -13.59 -28.11 16.43
C GLN A 215 -12.15 -28.51 16.06
N THR A 216 -11.41 -27.68 15.32
CA THR A 216 -9.99 -27.98 15.06
C THR A 216 -9.22 -28.09 16.39
N ARG A 217 -8.72 -29.31 16.68
CA ARG A 217 -7.92 -29.62 17.89
C ARG A 217 -6.44 -29.20 17.79
N GLY A 218 -6.09 -28.40 16.79
CA GLY A 218 -4.73 -27.96 16.53
C GLY A 218 -4.62 -26.46 16.56
N THR A 219 -3.50 -25.96 17.06
CA THR A 219 -3.16 -24.53 17.00
C THR A 219 -2.55 -24.15 15.66
N ILE A 220 -2.26 -25.12 14.79
CA ILE A 220 -1.67 -24.87 13.47
C ILE A 220 -2.65 -25.23 12.37
N VAL A 221 -2.90 -24.28 11.47
CA VAL A 221 -3.74 -24.44 10.29
C VAL A 221 -2.90 -24.13 9.06
N ARG A 222 -3.10 -24.87 7.96
CA ARG A 222 -2.51 -24.53 6.66
C ARG A 222 -3.60 -24.01 5.75
N LEU A 223 -3.33 -22.87 5.13
CA LEU A 223 -4.19 -22.25 4.14
C LEU A 223 -3.42 -22.20 2.82
N ASP A 224 -3.81 -23.00 1.84
CA ASP A 224 -3.30 -22.84 0.49
C ASP A 224 -3.83 -21.53 -0.09
N LEU A 225 -2.98 -20.76 -0.75
CA LEU A 225 -3.30 -19.46 -1.35
C LEU A 225 -2.76 -19.33 -2.77
N SER A 226 -2.22 -20.42 -3.33
CA SER A 226 -1.59 -20.45 -4.67
C SER A 226 -2.55 -20.07 -5.82
N ASP A 227 -3.86 -20.10 -5.58
CA ASP A 227 -4.88 -19.73 -6.55
C ASP A 227 -5.31 -18.26 -6.46
N LEU A 228 -4.81 -17.51 -5.49
CA LEU A 228 -5.04 -16.06 -5.40
C LEU A 228 -4.12 -15.32 -6.37
N ALA A 229 -4.60 -14.19 -6.88
CA ALA A 229 -3.78 -13.31 -7.71
C ALA A 229 -2.61 -12.74 -6.89
N ALA A 230 -1.47 -12.49 -7.54
CA ALA A 230 -0.35 -11.83 -6.91
C ALA A 230 -0.77 -10.47 -6.32
N GLY A 231 -0.39 -10.23 -5.07
CA GLY A 231 -0.75 -9.02 -4.36
C GLY A 231 -0.84 -9.18 -2.84
N PRO A 232 -1.04 -8.07 -2.14
CA PRO A 232 -1.20 -8.06 -0.70
C PRO A 232 -2.58 -8.55 -0.25
N TYR A 233 -2.60 -9.23 0.89
CA TYR A 233 -3.83 -9.69 1.54
C TYR A 233 -3.76 -9.50 3.07
N MET A 234 -4.93 -9.27 3.66
CA MET A 234 -5.13 -9.28 5.11
C MET A 234 -5.82 -10.57 5.51
N LEU A 235 -5.27 -11.24 6.52
CA LEU A 235 -5.90 -12.36 7.19
C LEU A 235 -6.41 -11.92 8.54
N THR A 236 -7.72 -12.00 8.72
CA THR A 236 -8.38 -11.67 9.97
C THR A 236 -8.95 -12.91 10.62
N ALA A 237 -8.68 -13.07 11.91
CA ALA A 237 -9.27 -14.10 12.74
C ALA A 237 -10.45 -13.52 13.55
N LEU A 238 -11.59 -14.23 13.47
CA LEU A 238 -12.87 -13.85 14.08
C LEU A 238 -13.26 -14.84 15.19
N THR A 239 -13.84 -14.31 16.26
CA THR A 239 -14.50 -15.10 17.31
C THR A 239 -15.95 -15.42 16.95
N ALA A 240 -16.61 -16.28 17.76
CA ALA A 240 -18.03 -16.62 17.62
C ALA A 240 -19.01 -15.43 17.58
N SER A 241 -18.64 -14.35 18.26
CA SER A 241 -19.36 -13.08 18.26
C SER A 241 -19.16 -12.24 16.99
N GLY A 242 -18.35 -12.70 16.04
CA GLY A 242 -18.01 -11.99 14.80
C GLY A 242 -17.00 -10.86 14.99
N LYS A 243 -16.41 -10.69 16.18
CA LYS A 243 -15.42 -9.64 16.44
C LYS A 243 -14.08 -10.02 15.82
N ALA A 244 -13.48 -9.09 15.07
CA ALA A 244 -12.09 -9.20 14.65
C ALA A 244 -11.17 -9.05 15.86
N VAL A 245 -10.34 -10.06 16.12
CA VAL A 245 -9.46 -10.07 17.30
C VAL A 245 -7.99 -10.00 16.89
N SER A 246 -7.63 -10.47 15.69
CA SER A 246 -6.27 -10.33 15.18
C SER A 246 -6.24 -10.23 13.65
N THR A 247 -5.36 -9.38 13.11
CA THR A 247 -5.13 -9.25 11.67
C THR A 247 -3.64 -9.39 11.38
N LYS A 248 -3.32 -10.19 10.35
CA LYS A 248 -1.96 -10.43 9.87
C LYS A 248 -1.90 -10.17 8.37
N VAL A 249 -0.80 -9.60 7.90
CA VAL A 249 -0.59 -9.25 6.49
C VAL A 249 0.39 -10.21 5.85
N PHE A 250 0.10 -10.60 4.61
CA PHE A 250 1.04 -11.33 3.76
C PHE A 250 0.87 -10.92 2.29
N VAL A 251 1.86 -11.27 1.47
CA VAL A 251 1.88 -11.06 0.03
C VAL A 251 1.86 -12.41 -0.68
N VAL A 252 0.95 -12.58 -1.62
CA VAL A 252 0.96 -13.68 -2.59
C VAL A 252 1.78 -13.21 -3.79
N ASP A 253 2.74 -14.01 -4.22
CA ASP A 253 3.63 -13.74 -5.36
C ASP A 253 3.35 -14.69 -6.52
#